data_AF-R7IHS6-F1
#
_entry.id   AF-R7IHS6-F1
#
_cell.length_a   1.000
_cell.length_b   1.000
_cell.length_c   1.000
_cell.angle_alpha   90.00
_cell.angle_beta   90.00
_cell.angle_gamma   90.00
#
_symmetry.space_group_name_H-M   'P 1'
#
loop_
_entity.id
_entity.type
_entity.pdbx_description
1 polymer ?
#
loop_
_entity_poly.entity_id
_entity_poly.type
_entity_poly.pdbx_seq_one_letter_code
_entity_poly.pdbx_strand_id
1 'polypeptide(L)' 'MIGGAYTYREALPRISEAYITEIDQDFDGDTFFTMTDPAAWNIEEVGTFEDGGCTGRFTHWVRK' A
#
# COMPACT_ATOMS: atom_id res chain seq x y z
N MET A 1 9.99 -5.08 -3.81
CA MET A 1 9.70 -4.46 -5.13
C MET A 1 9.36 -2.99 -4.88
N ILE A 2 9.91 -2.04 -5.64
CA ILE A 2 9.79 -0.59 -5.36
C ILE A 2 8.95 0.14 -6.44
N GLY A 3 8.06 -0.59 -7.14
CA GLY A 3 7.10 0.00 -8.11
C GLY A 3 7.67 0.33 -9.49
N GLY A 4 6.92 1.02 -10.39
CA GLY A 4 5.64 1.76 -10.23
C GLY A 4 4.33 1.00 -10.51
N ALA A 5 3.21 1.72 -10.68
CA ALA A 5 1.83 1.19 -10.62
C ALA A 5 1.49 0.04 -11.58
N TYR A 6 2.07 0.03 -12.79
CA TYR A 6 1.89 -1.09 -13.73
C TYR A 6 2.54 -2.37 -13.19
N THR A 7 3.77 -2.25 -12.66
CA THR A 7 4.50 -3.34 -12.04
C THR A 7 3.77 -3.91 -10.83
N TYR A 8 3.14 -3.05 -10.01
CA TYR A 8 2.33 -3.52 -8.89
C TYR A 8 1.13 -4.36 -9.34
N ARG A 9 0.42 -3.97 -10.41
CA ARG A 9 -0.72 -4.75 -10.92
C ARG A 9 -0.33 -6.16 -11.36
N GLU A 10 0.81 -6.32 -12.03
CA GLU A 10 1.29 -7.64 -12.46
C GLU A 10 1.88 -8.47 -11.32
N ALA A 11 2.45 -7.80 -10.31
CA ALA A 11 3.08 -8.45 -9.17
C ALA A 11 2.09 -8.86 -8.08
N LEU A 12 1.00 -8.10 -7.89
CA LEU A 12 0.00 -8.32 -6.84
C LEU A 12 -0.45 -9.78 -6.74
N PRO A 13 -0.75 -10.51 -7.83
CA PRO A 13 -1.12 -11.93 -7.78
C PRO A 13 0.00 -12.88 -7.30
N ARG A 14 1.26 -12.46 -7.33
CA ARG A 14 2.45 -13.32 -7.12
C ARG A 14 3.20 -13.02 -5.82
N ILE A 15 2.95 -11.88 -5.19
CA ILE A 15 3.62 -11.49 -3.94
C ILE A 15 2.86 -12.02 -2.74
N SER A 16 3.59 -12.48 -1.73
CA SER A 16 3.01 -12.99 -0.47
C SER A 16 2.84 -11.91 0.59
N GLU A 17 3.60 -10.82 0.47
CA GLU A 17 3.64 -9.74 1.46
C GLU A 17 3.78 -8.37 0.77
N ALA A 18 3.19 -7.33 1.35
CA ALA A 18 3.35 -5.95 0.93
C ALA A 18 3.45 -5.01 2.14
N TYR A 19 4.38 -4.06 2.09
CA TYR A 19 4.46 -2.97 3.07
C TYR A 19 3.90 -1.72 2.39
N ILE A 20 2.83 -1.17 2.95
CA ILE A 20 2.08 -0.05 2.39
C ILE A 20 2.10 1.09 3.39
N THR A 21 2.40 2.30 2.91
CA THR A 21 2.27 3.53 3.69
C THR A 21 1.03 4.26 3.21
N GLU A 22 0.07 4.45 4.11
CA GLU A 22 -1.12 5.26 3.88
C GLU A 22 -0.82 6.67 4.37
N ILE A 23 -0.98 7.68 3.51
CA ILE A 23 -0.82 9.09 3.86
C ILE A 23 -2.22 9.69 3.93
N ASP A 24 -2.58 10.30 5.06
CA ASP A 24 -3.91 10.87 5.32
C ASP A 24 -4.07 12.26 4.68
N GLN A 25 -3.80 12.33 3.38
CA GLN A 25 -3.89 13.56 2.60
C GLN A 25 -4.27 13.26 1.15
N ASP A 26 -5.11 14.12 0.59
CA ASP A 26 -5.45 14.08 -0.83
C ASP A 26 -4.36 14.76 -1.66
N PHE A 27 -3.87 14.07 -2.69
CA PHE A 27 -2.90 14.56 -3.65
C PHE A 27 -3.45 14.48 -5.07
N ASP A 28 -3.15 15.47 -5.90
CA ASP A 28 -3.37 15.35 -7.34
C ASP A 28 -2.39 14.32 -7.91
N GLY A 29 -2.92 13.21 -8.42
CA GLY A 29 -2.14 12.12 -9.00
C GLY A 29 -2.71 11.68 -10.35
N ASP A 30 -1.82 11.31 -11.28
CA ASP A 30 -2.17 10.74 -12.59
C ASP A 30 -2.22 9.20 -12.58
N THR A 31 -1.77 8.60 -11.48
CA THR A 31 -1.52 7.17 -11.35
C THR A 31 -1.97 6.69 -9.98
N PHE A 32 -2.72 5.59 -9.95
CA PHE A 32 -3.31 5.05 -8.72
C PHE A 32 -2.87 3.61 -8.47
N PHE A 33 -2.76 3.27 -7.19
CA PHE A 33 -2.63 1.88 -6.74
C PHE A 33 -3.99 1.20 -6.79
N THR A 34 -4.11 0.11 -7.56
CA THR A 34 -5.36 -0.67 -7.67
C THR A 34 -5.21 -2.01 -6.97
N MET A 35 -5.88 -2.17 -5.83
CA MET A 35 -5.98 -3.46 -5.15
C MET A 35 -7.02 -4.33 -5.87
N THR A 36 -6.59 -5.47 -6.42
CA THR A 36 -7.47 -6.35 -7.22
C THR A 36 -8.21 -7.38 -6.38
N ASP A 37 -7.70 -7.75 -5.20
CA ASP A 37 -8.30 -8.74 -4.31
C ASP A 37 -8.05 -8.40 -2.84
N PRO A 38 -8.85 -7.50 -2.24
CA PRO A 38 -8.67 -7.10 -0.84
C PRO A 38 -8.89 -8.26 0.15
N ALA A 39 -9.74 -9.23 -0.22
CA ALA A 39 -10.11 -10.33 0.68
C ALA A 39 -8.98 -11.34 0.88
N ALA A 40 -8.01 -11.39 -0.04
CA ALA A 40 -6.84 -12.27 0.03
C ALA A 40 -5.79 -11.84 1.06
N TRP A 41 -5.91 -10.66 1.67
CA TRP A 41 -4.89 -10.11 2.57
C TRP A 41 -5.37 -10.06 4.02
N ASN A 42 -4.45 -10.34 4.93
CA ASN A 42 -4.51 -9.94 6.32
C ASN A 42 -3.70 -8.66 6.46
N ILE A 43 -4.32 -7.61 6.99
CA ILE A 43 -3.72 -6.29 7.12
C ILE A 43 -3.41 -6.04 8.58
N GLU A 44 -2.15 -5.75 8.88
CA GLU A 44 -1.67 -5.37 10.20
C GLU A 44 -1.18 -3.92 10.15
N GLU A 45 -1.61 -3.10 11.11
CA GLU A 45 -1.04 -1.77 11.30
C GLU A 45 0.24 -1.89 12.13
N VAL A 46 1.35 -1.42 11.58
CA VAL A 46 2.68 -1.49 12.19
C VAL A 46 2.98 -0.22 12.99
N GLY A 47 2.36 0.90 12.64
CA GLY A 47 2.48 2.15 13.37
C GLY A 47 1.97 3.37 12.60
N THR A 48 2.06 4.52 13.24
CA THR A 48 1.68 5.82 12.67
C THR A 48 2.88 6.75 12.55
N PHE A 49 2.79 7.75 11.68
CA PHE A 49 3.81 8.79 11.56
C PHE A 49 3.20 10.17 11.40
N GLU A 50 4.00 11.17 11.77
CA GLU A 50 3.79 12.57 11.45
C GLU A 50 5.14 13.10 10.94
N ASP A 51 5.21 13.44 9.66
CA ASP A 51 6.43 13.94 9.03
C ASP A 51 6.09 14.83 7.83
N GLY A 52 6.90 15.86 7.59
CA GLY A 52 6.72 16.76 6.45
C GLY A 52 5.36 17.49 6.40
N GLY A 53 4.66 17.60 7.53
CA GLY A 53 3.30 18.17 7.61
C GLY A 53 2.19 17.21 7.18
N CYS A 54 2.51 15.94 6.92
CA CYS A 54 1.57 14.88 6.65
C CYS A 54 1.49 13.92 7.85
N THR A 55 0.31 13.38 8.09
CA THR A 55 0.14 12.23 8.99
C THR A 55 -0.21 11.00 8.18
N GLY A 56 0.05 9.82 8.75
CA GLY A 56 -0.30 8.58 8.09
C GLY A 56 0.08 7.37 8.91
N ARG A 57 0.03 6.21 8.24
CA ARG A 57 0.12 4.90 8.87
C ARG A 57 0.93 3.94 8.01
N PHE A 58 1.69 3.07 8.67
CA PHE A 58 2.38 1.95 8.04
C PHE A 58 1.54 0.69 8.23
N THR A 59 1.20 0.02 7.13
CA THR A 59 0.48 -1.25 7.14
C THR A 59 1.31 -2.35 6.49
N HIS A 60 1.27 -3.54 7.07
CA HIS A 60 1.89 -4.76 6.56
C HIS A 60 0.78 -5.72 6.16
N TRP A 61 0.79 -6.10 4.90
CA TRP A 61 -0.23 -6.94 4.29
C TRP A 61 0.39 -8.30 4.00
N VAL A 62 -0.21 -9.35 4.55
CA VAL A 62 0.25 -10.73 4.36
C VAL A 62 -0.87 -11.53 3.71
N ARG A 63 -0.58 -12.27 2.63
CA ARG A 63 -1.58 -13.14 1.99
C ARG A 63 -2.07 -14.22 2.95
N LYS A 64 -3.37 -14.52 2.86
CA LYS A 64 -4.00 -15.68 3.52
C LYS A 64 -3.57 -17.00 2.91
#